data_AF-T0ZGL9-F1
#
_entry.id   AF-T0ZGL9-F1
#
_cell.length_a   1.000
_cell.length_b   1.000
_cell.length_c   1.000
_cell.angle_alpha   90.00
_cell.angle_beta   90.00
_cell.angle_gamma   90.00
#
_symmetry.space_group_name_H-M   'P 1'
#
loop_
_entity.id
_entity.type
_entity.pdbx_description
1 polymer ?
#
loop_
_entity_poly.entity_id
_entity_poly.type
_entity_poly.pdbx_seq_one_letter_code
_entity_poly.pdbx_strand_id
1 'polypeptide(L)' 'MKFMDTLLGRTKPVRPKLDELFSLPTASITLQTAAGIIPTGKAGVCFKPPGGQPFEHILTEVEQLLRTGD' A
#
# COMPACT_ATOMS: atom_id res chain seq x y z
N MET A 1 -4.67 -3.03 25.03
CA MET A 1 -3.51 -2.14 25.27
C MET A 1 -3.07 -2.36 26.71
N LYS A 2 -1.85 -2.84 26.97
CA LYS A 2 -1.33 -2.96 28.33
C LYS A 2 -0.57 -1.68 28.66
N PHE A 3 -0.78 -1.11 29.85
CA PHE A 3 -0.15 0.13 30.34
C PHE A 3 1.38 0.17 30.15
N MET A 4 2.05 -0.98 30.29
CA MET A 4 3.50 -1.12 30.07
C MET A 4 3.93 -0.93 28.61
N ASP A 5 3.08 -1.25 27.63
CA ASP A 5 3.41 -1.08 26.21
C ASP A 5 3.45 0.40 25.82
N THR A 6 2.56 1.20 26.41
CA THR A 6 2.49 2.65 26.20
C THR A 6 3.69 3.37 26.81
N LEU A 7 4.11 2.99 28.02
CA LEU A 7 5.28 3.59 28.68
C LEU A 7 6.60 3.25 27.96
N LEU A 8 6.70 2.07 27.34
CA LEU A 8 7.89 1.63 26.61
C LEU A 8 7.91 2.09 25.14
N GLY A 9 6.95 2.92 24.71
CA GLY A 9 6.86 3.39 23.32
C GLY A 9 6.55 2.28 22.31
N ARG A 10 6.09 1.11 22.77
CA ARG A 10 5.78 -0.05 21.93
C ARG A 10 4.32 0.02 21.49
N THR A 11 4.00 1.00 20.66
CA THR A 11 2.67 1.08 20.06
C THR A 11 2.58 0.12 18.87
N LYS A 12 1.57 -0.76 18.87
CA LYS A 12 1.32 -1.63 17.72
C LYS A 12 0.85 -0.76 16.54
N PRO A 13 1.47 -0.85 15.35
CA PRO A 13 1.00 -0.14 14.17
C PRO A 13 -0.45 -0.51 13.86
N VAL A 14 -1.23 0.47 13.39
CA VAL A 14 -2.59 0.21 12.87
C VAL A 14 -2.47 -0.75 11.69
N ARG A 15 -3.33 -1.77 11.65
CA ARG A 15 -3.33 -2.73 10.54
C ARG A 15 -3.68 -2.01 9.23
N PRO A 16 -2.94 -2.25 8.13
CA PRO A 16 -3.30 -1.68 6.83
C PRO A 16 -4.66 -2.24 6.38
N LYS A 17 -5.53 -1.37 5.84
CA LYS A 17 -6.84 -1.74 5.30
C LYS A 17 -6.72 -1.98 3.79
N LEU A 18 -6.23 -3.16 3.43
CA LEU A 18 -5.93 -3.52 2.03
C LEU A 18 -7.19 -3.55 1.14
N ASP A 19 -8.36 -3.79 1.72
CA ASP A 19 -9.65 -3.79 1.00
C ASP A 19 -9.94 -2.44 0.31
N GLU A 20 -9.43 -1.34 0.85
CA GLU A 20 -9.59 -0.02 0.21
C GLU A 20 -8.84 0.08 -1.11
N LEU A 21 -7.71 -0.61 -1.27
CA LEU A 21 -6.99 -0.65 -2.56
C LEU A 21 -7.83 -1.30 -3.66
N PHE A 22 -8.69 -2.26 -3.29
CA PHE A 22 -9.59 -2.94 -4.21
C PHE A 22 -10.93 -2.23 -4.42
N SER A 23 -11.19 -1.13 -3.72
CA SER A 23 -12.39 -0.32 -3.94
C SER A 23 -12.30 0.56 -5.19
N LEU A 24 -11.08 0.92 -5.60
CA LEU A 24 -10.82 1.80 -6.75
C LEU A 24 -11.31 1.21 -8.09
N PRO A 25 -11.09 -0.08 -8.42
CA PRO A 25 -11.68 -0.68 -9.61
C PRO A 25 -13.20 -0.55 -9.67
N THR A 26 -13.89 -0.77 -8.55
CA THR A 26 -15.36 -0.66 -8.46
C THR A 26 -15.82 0.78 -8.64
N ALA A 27 -15.07 1.75 -8.11
CA ALA A 27 -15.36 3.18 -8.27
C ALA A 27 -15.03 3.72 -9.67
N SER A 28 -14.32 2.97 -10.52
CA SER A 28 -13.84 3.44 -11.82
C SER A 28 -14.97 3.91 -12.76
N ILE A 29 -16.14 3.28 -12.70
CA ILE A 29 -17.30 3.68 -13.51
C ILE A 29 -17.81 5.03 -13.04
N THR A 30 -17.95 5.22 -11.73
CA THR A 30 -18.37 6.51 -11.14
C THR A 30 -17.36 7.61 -11.43
N LEU A 31 -16.06 7.34 -11.34
CA LEU A 31 -15.00 8.31 -11.65
C LEU A 31 -15.04 8.73 -13.12
N GLN A 32 -15.33 7.80 -14.03
CA GLN A 32 -15.51 8.10 -15.45
C GLN A 32 -16.77 8.93 -15.69
N THR A 33 -17.91 8.53 -15.13
CA THR A 33 -19.22 9.16 -15.44
C THR A 33 -19.42 10.49 -14.73
N ALA A 34 -18.99 10.62 -13.47
CA ALA A 34 -19.22 11.80 -12.65
C ALA A 34 -18.08 12.83 -12.71
N ALA A 35 -16.85 12.39 -12.98
CA ALA A 35 -15.66 13.25 -12.96
C ALA A 35 -14.86 13.25 -14.27
N GLY A 36 -15.24 12.45 -15.28
CA GLY A 36 -14.52 12.39 -16.56
C GLY A 36 -13.12 11.78 -16.47
N ILE A 37 -12.79 11.10 -15.36
CA ILE A 37 -11.46 10.51 -15.13
C ILE A 37 -11.42 9.14 -15.80
N ILE A 38 -10.59 8.99 -16.83
CA ILE A 38 -10.43 7.74 -17.58
C ILE A 38 -9.29 6.91 -16.97
N PRO A 39 -9.54 5.67 -16.53
CA PRO A 39 -8.50 4.80 -15.99
C PRO A 39 -7.53 4.37 -17.10
N THR A 40 -6.24 4.33 -16.78
CA THR A 40 -5.17 3.96 -17.72
C THR A 40 -5.04 2.44 -17.95
N GLY A 41 -5.81 1.63 -17.23
CA GLY A 41 -5.72 0.17 -17.23
C GLY A 41 -4.47 -0.39 -16.53
N LYS A 42 -3.65 0.46 -15.91
CA LYS A 42 -2.46 0.07 -15.14
C LYS A 42 -2.70 0.31 -13.66
N ALA A 43 -2.26 -0.62 -12.83
CA ALA A 43 -2.23 -0.45 -11.38
C ALA A 43 -0.79 -0.16 -10.92
N GLY A 44 -0.65 0.67 -9.90
CA GLY A 44 0.63 0.97 -9.25
C GLY A 44 0.42 1.22 -7.77
N VAL A 45 1.40 0.85 -6.95
CA VAL A 45 1.39 1.07 -5.51
C VAL A 45 2.59 1.91 -5.11
N CYS A 46 2.37 2.94 -4.30
CA CYS A 46 3.43 3.67 -3.62
C CYS A 46 3.50 3.22 -2.18
N PHE A 47 4.68 2.82 -1.72
CA PHE A 47 4.92 2.45 -0.34
C PHE A 47 5.99 3.37 0.27
N LYS A 48 5.89 3.57 1.58
CA LYS A 48 6.95 4.25 2.34
C LYS A 48 8.00 3.20 2.70
N PRO A 49 9.28 3.38 2.33
CA PRO A 49 10.31 2.45 2.77
C PRO A 49 10.46 2.50 4.30
N PRO A 50 10.68 1.36 4.98
CA PRO A 50 11.08 1.34 6.39
C PRO A 50 12.36 2.16 6.57
N GLY A 51 12.44 2.88 7.70
CA GLY A 51 13.64 3.65 8.02
C GLY A 51 14.87 2.75 8.18
N GLY A 52 15.99 3.14 7.56
CA GLY A 52 17.30 2.51 7.76
C GLY A 52 17.80 1.61 6.62
N GLN A 53 17.01 1.32 5.60
CA GLN A 53 17.45 0.57 4.41
C GLN A 53 17.46 1.48 3.17
N PRO A 54 18.42 1.33 2.23
CA PRO A 54 18.40 2.04 0.96
C PRO A 54 17.14 1.68 0.16
N PHE A 55 16.42 2.70 -0.32
CA PHE A 55 15.18 2.54 -1.08
C PHE A 55 15.32 1.58 -2.28
N GLU A 56 16.45 1.67 -3.00
CA GLU A 56 16.76 0.83 -4.17
C GLU A 56 16.80 -0.67 -3.85
N HIS A 57 17.29 -1.04 -2.66
CA HIS A 57 17.33 -2.44 -2.23
C HIS A 57 15.93 -3.00 -2.04
N ILE A 58 15.04 -2.21 -1.43
CA ILE A 58 13.65 -2.61 -1.19
C ILE A 58 12.89 -2.71 -2.51
N LEU A 59 13.11 -1.78 -3.45
CA LEU A 59 12.52 -1.87 -4.79
C LEU A 59 12.95 -3.16 -5.49
N THR A 60 14.24 -3.48 -5.46
CA THR A 60 14.78 -4.69 -6.08
C THR A 60 14.16 -5.96 -5.49
N GLU A 61 14.05 -6.03 -4.16
CA GLU A 61 13.43 -7.16 -3.46
C GLU A 61 11.96 -7.31 -3.82
N VAL A 62 11.20 -6.21 -3.84
CA VAL A 62 9.78 -6.22 -4.23
C VAL A 62 9.60 -6.65 -5.69
N GLU A 63 10.44 -6.17 -6.60
CA GLU A 63 10.41 -6.60 -8.00
C GLU A 63 10.71 -8.10 -8.16
N GLN A 64 11.69 -8.63 -7.41
CA GLN A 64 11.99 -10.06 -7.41
C GLN A 64 10.81 -10.89 -6.89
N LEU A 65 10.17 -10.45 -5.81
CA LEU A 65 8.99 -11.13 -5.27
C LEU A 65 7.84 -11.15 -6.27
N LEU A 66 7.58 -10.03 -6.96
CA LEU A 66 6.53 -9.96 -7.98
C LEU A 66 6.80 -10.89 -9.17
N ARG A 67 8.05 -11.02 -9.60
CA ARG A 67 8.45 -11.94 -10.70
C ARG A 67 8.41 -13.42 -10.32
N THR A 68 8.41 -13.76 -9.03
CA THR A 68 8.37 -15.16 -8.57
C THR A 68 6.95 -15.72 -8.56
N GLY A 69 5.93 -14.88 -8.76
CA GLY A 69 4.52 -15.27 -8.81
C GLY A 69 4.00 -15.73 -10.18
N ASP A 70 4.89 -15.84 -11.18
CA ASP A 70 4.64 -16.47 -12.49
C ASP A 70 4.97 -17.98 -12.45
#